data_AF-A0AAD9BXR8-F1
#
_entry.id   AF-A0AAD9BXR8-F1
#
_cell.length_a   1.000
_cell.length_b   1.000
_cell.length_c   1.000
_cell.angle_alpha   90.00
_cell.angle_beta   90.00
_cell.angle_gamma   90.00
#
_symmetry.space_group_name_H-M   'P 1'
#
loop_
_entity.id
_entity.type
_entity.pdbx_description
1 polymer ?
#
loop_
_entity_poly.entity_id
_entity_poly.type
_entity_poly.pdbx_seq_one_letter_code
_entity_poly.pdbx_strand_id
1 'polypeptide(L)'
;MKDILRELQSLSLKLQRREMTLVDSSVHIKQTINVLTAMKTTGGRSTKKAEQGVSSGFFKDVELTEGRGKINKPRFYESVVATLNKRLPEGFSAVNNTDNQSRNRLREESLSSLLFVDLNGPPLDKFDPVPFVKSWIKAGHRLSSSWKPGRQREEVEPRHLWSILT
;
A
#
# COMPACT_ATOMS: atom_id res chain seq x y z
N MET A 1 -19.89 1.25 20.69
CA MET A 1 -19.07 2.12 19.80
C MET A 1 -17.72 2.44 20.41
N LYS A 2 -17.61 2.68 21.74
CA LYS A 2 -16.31 2.91 22.42
C LYS A 2 -15.23 1.87 22.09
N ASP A 3 -15.61 0.59 22.04
CA ASP A 3 -14.65 -0.49 21.73
C ASP A 3 -14.04 -0.33 20.33
N ILE A 4 -14.85 -0.01 19.32
CA ILE A 4 -14.39 0.25 17.94
C ILE A 4 -13.39 1.40 17.91
N LEU A 5 -13.72 2.51 18.57
CA LEU A 5 -12.87 3.70 18.59
C LEU A 5 -11.52 3.39 19.25
N ARG A 6 -11.50 2.51 20.26
CA ARG A 6 -10.28 2.07 20.92
C ARG A 6 -9.42 1.18 20.01
N GLU A 7 -10.05 0.29 19.24
CA GLU A 7 -9.33 -0.51 18.23
C GLU A 7 -8.75 0.36 17.12
N LEU A 8 -9.52 1.34 16.61
CA LEU A 8 -9.04 2.28 15.61
C LEU A 8 -7.90 3.17 16.15
N GLN A 9 -7.99 3.60 17.41
CA GLN A 9 -6.90 4.33 18.07
C GLN A 9 -5.64 3.46 18.15
N SER A 10 -5.78 2.19 18.56
CA SER A 10 -4.67 1.24 18.63
C SER A 10 -4.02 1.02 17.25
N LEU A 11 -4.84 0.83 16.22
CA LEU A 11 -4.36 0.73 14.84
C LEU A 11 -3.63 1.99 14.40
N SER A 12 -4.21 3.18 14.64
CA SER A 12 -3.58 4.46 14.30
C SER A 12 -2.21 4.61 14.96
N LEU A 13 -2.09 4.29 16.25
CA LEU A 13 -0.82 4.36 16.98
C LEU A 13 0.21 3.36 16.44
N LYS A 14 -0.22 2.17 16.00
CA LYS A 14 0.66 1.22 15.32
C LYS A 14 1.15 1.78 13.99
N LEU A 15 0.24 2.27 13.16
CA LEU A 15 0.56 2.80 11.82
C LEU A 15 1.47 4.04 11.85
N GLN A 16 1.47 4.80 12.94
CA GLN A 16 2.33 5.98 13.13
C GLN A 16 3.75 5.64 13.58
N ARG A 17 4.08 4.37 13.87
CA ARG A 17 5.44 3.98 14.28
C ARG A 17 6.41 4.14 13.12
N ARG A 18 7.60 4.69 13.39
CA ARG A 18 8.67 4.86 12.38
C ARG A 18 9.15 3.55 11.77
N GLU A 19 9.11 2.46 12.54
CA GLU A 19 9.54 1.12 12.13
C GLU A 19 8.43 0.35 11.40
N MET A 20 7.25 0.95 11.16
CA MET A 20 6.14 0.27 10.52
C MET A 20 6.43 0.03 9.03
N THR A 21 6.63 -1.22 8.65
CA THR A 21 6.74 -1.58 7.23
C THR A 21 5.36 -1.63 6.58
N LEU A 22 5.33 -1.51 5.25
CA LEU A 22 4.09 -1.62 4.50
C LEU A 22 3.44 -3.01 4.66
N VAL A 23 4.25 -4.07 4.72
CA VAL A 23 3.77 -5.44 4.96
C VAL A 23 3.13 -5.55 6.35
N ASP A 24 3.82 -5.08 7.39
CA ASP A 24 3.30 -5.10 8.76
C ASP A 24 2.03 -4.27 8.90
N SER A 25 1.98 -3.11 8.24
CA SER A 25 0.79 -2.26 8.22
C SER A 25 -0.42 -3.01 7.64
N SER A 26 -0.22 -3.76 6.56
CA SER A 26 -1.29 -4.55 5.92
C SER A 26 -1.79 -5.67 6.83
N VAL A 27 -0.88 -6.32 7.56
CA VAL A 27 -1.21 -7.36 8.54
C VAL A 27 -2.04 -6.77 9.68
N HIS A 28 -1.62 -5.63 10.24
CA HIS A 28 -2.35 -4.98 11.31
C HIS A 28 -3.73 -4.45 10.89
N ILE A 29 -3.87 -3.95 9.66
CA ILE A 29 -5.18 -3.55 9.13
C ILE A 29 -6.09 -4.77 8.98
N LYS A 30 -5.61 -5.88 8.41
CA LYS A 30 -6.37 -7.15 8.32
C LYS A 30 -6.78 -7.70 9.68
N GLN A 31 -5.86 -7.71 10.64
CA GLN A 31 -6.15 -8.10 12.02
C GLN A 31 -7.24 -7.23 12.63
N THR A 32 -7.17 -5.92 12.42
CA THR A 32 -8.18 -4.97 12.92
C THR A 32 -9.54 -5.21 12.27
N ILE A 33 -9.59 -5.49 10.96
CA ILE A 33 -10.83 -5.86 10.27
C ILE A 33 -11.46 -7.10 10.90
N ASN A 34 -10.67 -8.16 11.15
CA ASN A 34 -11.15 -9.39 11.79
C ASN A 34 -11.69 -9.15 13.20
N VAL A 35 -11.04 -8.27 13.98
CA VAL A 35 -11.54 -7.87 15.30
C VAL A 35 -12.87 -7.12 15.17
N LEU A 36 -12.98 -6.19 14.22
CA LEU A 36 -14.21 -5.43 14.00
C LEU A 36 -15.38 -6.28 13.51
N THR A 37 -15.13 -7.27 12.65
CA THR A 37 -16.16 -8.22 12.20
C THR A 37 -16.64 -9.10 13.35
N ALA A 38 -15.73 -9.58 14.21
CA ALA A 38 -16.09 -10.30 15.43
C ALA A 38 -16.86 -9.41 16.42
N MET A 39 -16.46 -8.15 16.59
CA MET A 39 -17.16 -7.19 17.47
C MET A 39 -18.55 -6.82 16.95
N LYS A 40 -18.80 -6.88 15.64
CA LYS A 40 -20.13 -6.67 15.06
C LYS A 40 -21.13 -7.73 15.54
N THR A 41 -20.71 -8.99 15.70
CA THR A 41 -21.57 -10.11 16.11
C THR A 41 -21.63 -10.28 17.63
N THR A 42 -20.49 -10.24 18.31
CA THR A 42 -20.38 -10.62 19.73
C THR A 42 -20.41 -9.43 20.70
N GLY A 43 -20.20 -8.21 20.20
CA GLY A 43 -20.07 -7.01 21.04
C GLY A 43 -18.76 -6.96 21.85
N GLY A 44 -18.27 -5.75 22.09
CA GLY A 44 -17.07 -5.51 22.90
C GLY A 44 -17.33 -5.49 24.42
N ARG A 45 -16.25 -5.32 25.19
CA ARG A 45 -16.34 -5.22 26.66
C ARG A 45 -17.18 -4.03 27.10
N SER A 46 -17.06 -2.89 26.42
CA SER A 46 -17.80 -1.69 26.77
C SER A 46 -19.28 -1.80 26.37
N THR A 47 -19.61 -2.51 25.28
CA THR A 47 -21.02 -2.76 24.94
C THR A 47 -21.69 -3.66 25.96
N LYS A 48 -21.02 -4.73 26.43
CA LYS A 48 -21.55 -5.61 27.48
C LYS A 48 -21.81 -4.87 28.80
N LYS A 49 -20.86 -4.01 29.22
CA LYS A 49 -21.05 -3.15 30.41
C LYS A 49 -22.21 -2.17 30.24
N ALA A 50 -22.41 -1.63 29.04
CA ALA A 50 -23.53 -0.74 28.76
C ALA A 50 -24.87 -1.49 28.81
N GLU A 51 -24.94 -2.71 28.28
CA GLU A 51 -26.13 -3.56 28.34
C GLU A 51 -26.49 -3.93 29.78
N GLN A 52 -25.50 -4.26 30.61
CA GLN A 52 -25.69 -4.47 32.05
C GLN A 52 -26.22 -3.21 32.75
N GLY A 53 -25.68 -2.03 32.41
CA GLY A 53 -26.12 -0.75 32.95
C GLY A 53 -27.57 -0.42 32.60
N VAL A 54 -28.01 -0.76 31.39
CA VAL A 54 -29.41 -0.61 30.97
C VAL A 54 -30.33 -1.51 31.80
N SER A 55 -29.92 -2.75 32.08
CA SER A 55 -30.71 -3.64 32.95
C SER A 55 -30.78 -3.17 34.40
N SER A 56 -29.72 -2.51 34.91
CA SER A 56 -29.71 -1.99 36.28
C SER A 56 -30.41 -0.64 36.45
N GLY A 57 -30.76 0.07 35.37
CA GLY A 57 -31.35 1.43 35.42
C GLY A 57 -30.38 2.55 35.83
N PHE A 58 -29.22 2.18 36.39
CA PHE A 58 -28.15 3.10 36.81
C PHE A 58 -26.85 2.83 36.07
N PHE A 59 -26.07 3.89 35.83
CA PHE A 59 -24.69 3.80 35.38
C PHE A 59 -23.79 4.65 36.28
N LYS A 60 -22.90 3.99 37.04
CA LYS A 60 -21.97 4.65 37.98
C LYS A 60 -22.68 5.71 38.86
N ASP A 61 -23.81 5.32 39.45
CA ASP A 61 -24.64 6.14 40.35
C ASP A 61 -25.47 7.25 39.69
N VAL A 62 -25.55 7.27 38.35
CA VAL A 62 -26.45 8.17 37.60
C VAL A 62 -27.61 7.37 37.01
N GLU A 63 -28.84 7.81 37.26
CA GLU A 63 -30.05 7.23 36.67
C GLU A 63 -30.09 7.46 35.15
N LEU A 64 -30.40 6.41 34.41
CA LEU A 64 -30.44 6.46 32.96
C LEU A 64 -31.73 7.13 32.48
N THR A 65 -31.59 8.15 31.64
CA THR A 65 -32.70 8.82 30.96
C THR A 65 -32.71 8.47 29.48
N GLU A 66 -33.89 8.52 28.85
CA GLU A 66 -33.99 8.29 27.40
C GLU A 66 -33.28 9.41 26.62
N GLY A 67 -32.28 9.01 25.84
CA GLY A 67 -31.49 9.91 25.01
C GLY A 67 -32.01 10.06 23.58
N ARG A 68 -31.25 10.78 22.76
CA ARG A 68 -31.52 10.95 21.32
C ARG A 68 -31.47 9.62 20.56
N GLY A 69 -32.00 9.65 19.34
CA GLY A 69 -32.07 8.52 18.42
C GLY A 69 -30.79 7.69 18.32
N LYS A 70 -30.96 6.38 18.36
CA LYS A 70 -29.88 5.38 18.39
C LYS A 70 -29.16 5.32 17.05
N ILE A 71 -27.83 5.45 17.07
CA ILE A 71 -27.00 5.21 15.89
C ILE A 71 -27.13 3.74 15.46
N ASN A 72 -27.31 3.52 14.15
CA ASN A 72 -27.35 2.19 13.55
C ASN A 72 -25.96 1.53 13.68
N LYS A 73 -25.80 0.69 14.72
CA LYS A 73 -24.56 -0.02 15.02
C LYS A 73 -24.04 -0.85 13.82
N PRO A 74 -24.80 -1.78 13.22
CA PRO A 74 -24.26 -2.64 12.16
C PRO A 74 -23.82 -1.85 10.93
N ARG A 75 -24.58 -0.83 10.52
CA ARG A 75 -24.20 0.06 9.40
C ARG A 75 -22.89 0.81 9.66
N PHE A 76 -22.68 1.25 10.90
CA PHE A 76 -21.43 1.89 11.29
C PHE A 76 -20.25 0.92 11.15
N TYR A 77 -20.35 -0.30 11.68
CA TYR A 77 -19.30 -1.32 11.54
C TYR A 77 -18.97 -1.60 10.06
N GLU A 78 -19.99 -1.77 9.22
CA GLU A 78 -19.81 -2.00 7.78
C GLU A 78 -19.09 -0.84 7.09
N SER A 79 -19.46 0.40 7.37
CA SER A 79 -18.82 1.58 6.78
C SER A 79 -17.33 1.68 7.15
N VAL A 80 -16.97 1.35 8.39
CA VAL A 80 -15.59 1.36 8.87
C VAL A 80 -14.80 0.24 8.22
N VAL A 81 -15.34 -0.98 8.20
CA VAL A 81 -14.70 -2.14 7.56
C VAL A 81 -14.49 -1.89 6.06
N ALA A 82 -15.49 -1.37 5.35
CA ALA A 82 -15.37 -1.02 3.93
C ALA A 82 -14.27 0.02 3.68
N THR A 83 -14.15 1.02 4.56
CA THR A 83 -13.10 2.05 4.47
C THR A 83 -11.71 1.47 4.71
N LEU A 84 -11.57 0.53 5.66
CA LEU A 84 -10.30 -0.15 5.93
C LEU A 84 -9.91 -1.08 4.77
N ASN A 85 -10.85 -1.82 4.20
CA ASN A 85 -10.64 -2.65 3.02
C ASN A 85 -10.20 -1.84 1.81
N LYS A 86 -10.83 -0.69 1.55
CA LYS A 86 -10.44 0.21 0.45
C LYS A 86 -9.00 0.74 0.58
N ARG A 87 -8.49 0.84 1.82
CA ARG A 87 -7.14 1.36 2.11
C ARG A 87 -6.09 0.27 2.21
N LEU A 88 -6.48 -1.00 2.12
CA LEU A 88 -5.53 -2.10 1.97
C LEU A 88 -4.99 -2.08 0.54
N PRO A 89 -3.66 -2.02 0.35
CA PRO A 89 -3.07 -2.19 -0.96
C PRO A 89 -3.36 -3.63 -1.44
N GLU A 90 -4.25 -3.78 -2.43
CA GLU A 90 -4.58 -5.08 -3.05
C GLU A 90 -3.41 -5.65 -3.87
N GLY A 91 -2.31 -4.91 -4.03
CA GLY A 91 -1.22 -5.23 -4.96
C GLY A 91 -0.14 -6.22 -4.48
N PHE A 92 -0.09 -6.64 -3.22
CA PHE A 92 1.01 -7.51 -2.77
C PHE A 92 0.94 -8.96 -3.27
N SER A 93 -0.24 -9.43 -3.69
CA SER A 93 -0.32 -10.73 -4.37
C SER A 93 0.36 -10.72 -5.74
N ALA A 94 0.44 -9.57 -6.42
CA ALA A 94 1.12 -9.41 -7.71
C ALA A 94 2.63 -9.18 -7.56
N VAL A 95 3.09 -8.64 -6.42
CA VAL A 95 4.53 -8.41 -6.14
C VAL A 95 5.24 -9.69 -5.68
N ASN A 96 4.51 -10.63 -5.06
CA ASN A 96 5.09 -11.90 -4.58
C ASN A 96 5.64 -12.80 -5.70
N ASN A 97 5.18 -12.66 -6.95
CA ASN A 97 5.76 -13.38 -8.10
C ASN A 97 7.12 -12.83 -8.53
N THR A 98 7.51 -11.67 -8.02
CA THR A 98 8.81 -11.05 -8.28
C THR A 98 9.78 -11.22 -7.11
N ASP A 99 9.33 -11.80 -5.99
CA ASP A 99 10.16 -12.09 -4.82
C ASP A 99 10.70 -13.53 -4.87
N ASN A 100 11.46 -13.83 -5.94
CA ASN A 100 12.43 -14.92 -5.85
C ASN A 100 13.67 -14.36 -5.13
N GLN A 101 14.03 -15.00 -4.02
CA GLN A 101 14.82 -14.56 -2.87
C GLN A 101 16.29 -14.13 -3.13
N SER A 102 16.62 -13.66 -4.33
CA SER A 102 17.97 -13.17 -4.67
C SER A 102 18.03 -12.07 -5.74
N ARG A 103 16.91 -11.64 -6.35
CA ARG A 103 16.99 -10.70 -7.51
C ARG A 103 16.24 -9.38 -7.41
N ASN A 104 15.37 -9.15 -6.42
CA ASN A 104 14.53 -7.93 -6.37
C ASN A 104 14.54 -7.18 -5.02
N ARG A 105 15.72 -6.91 -4.44
CA ARG A 105 15.81 -5.86 -3.40
C ARG A 105 15.84 -4.49 -4.09
N LEU A 106 14.66 -3.93 -4.38
CA LEU A 106 14.55 -2.50 -4.61
C LEU A 106 15.00 -1.78 -3.33
N ARG A 107 15.82 -0.74 -3.47
CA ARG A 107 16.19 0.11 -2.33
C ARG A 107 14.92 0.75 -1.76
N GLU A 108 14.89 1.01 -0.45
CA GLU A 108 13.75 1.64 0.22
C GLU A 108 13.31 2.94 -0.47
N GLU A 109 14.28 3.74 -0.92
CA GLU A 109 14.06 4.98 -1.69
C GLU A 109 13.35 4.73 -3.02
N SER A 110 13.72 3.66 -3.72
CA SER A 110 13.12 3.26 -4.99
C SER A 110 11.71 2.70 -4.80
N LEU A 111 11.51 1.93 -3.73
CA LEU A 111 10.20 1.40 -3.35
C LEU A 111 9.24 2.54 -2.97
N SER A 112 9.72 3.49 -2.15
CA SER A 112 8.97 4.69 -1.77
C SER A 112 8.58 5.53 -2.99
N SER A 113 9.51 5.73 -3.93
CA SER A 113 9.24 6.44 -5.19
C SER A 113 8.21 5.72 -6.05
N LEU A 114 8.25 4.38 -6.11
CA LEU A 114 7.32 3.57 -6.88
C LEU A 114 5.90 3.61 -6.29
N LEU A 115 5.79 3.52 -4.95
CA LEU A 115 4.51 3.70 -4.25
C LEU A 115 3.94 5.11 -4.42
N PHE A 116 4.80 6.13 -4.45
CA PHE A 116 4.36 7.49 -4.70
C PHE A 116 3.72 7.64 -6.08
N VAL A 117 4.32 7.03 -7.10
CA VAL A 117 3.77 6.98 -8.46
C VAL A 117 2.50 6.14 -8.53
N ASP A 118 2.43 5.02 -7.82
CA ASP A 118 1.23 4.17 -7.79
C ASP A 118 0.04 4.85 -7.11
N LEU A 119 0.29 5.59 -6.02
CA LEU A 119 -0.74 6.26 -5.23
C LEU A 119 -1.21 7.60 -5.80
N ASN A 120 -0.29 8.37 -6.42
CA ASN A 120 -0.57 9.73 -6.89
C ASN A 120 -0.42 9.90 -8.40
N GLY A 121 0.06 8.87 -9.10
CA GLY A 121 0.22 8.91 -10.54
C GLY A 121 -1.12 8.97 -11.26
N PRO A 122 -1.17 9.62 -12.43
CA PRO A 122 -2.35 9.55 -13.27
C PRO A 122 -2.60 8.10 -13.71
N PRO A 123 -3.87 7.68 -13.87
CA PRO A 123 -4.20 6.41 -14.51
C PRO A 123 -3.49 6.30 -15.86
N LEU A 124 -3.04 5.09 -16.23
CA LEU A 124 -2.32 4.82 -17.49
C LEU A 124 -3.02 5.42 -18.71
N ASP A 125 -4.36 5.39 -18.75
CA ASP A 125 -5.18 5.94 -19.85
C ASP A 125 -5.06 7.47 -20.01
N LYS A 126 -4.61 8.18 -18.96
CA LYS A 126 -4.45 9.64 -18.92
C LYS A 126 -2.98 10.07 -18.80
N PHE A 127 -2.06 9.12 -18.76
CA PHE A 127 -0.64 9.42 -18.64
C PHE A 127 -0.08 9.79 -20.02
N ASP A 128 0.35 11.03 -20.19
CA ASP A 128 1.09 11.47 -21.36
C ASP A 128 2.61 11.40 -21.11
N PRO A 129 3.33 10.42 -21.70
CA PRO A 129 4.77 10.28 -21.52
C PRO A 129 5.58 11.29 -22.35
N VAL A 130 4.98 11.91 -23.37
CA VAL A 130 5.68 12.77 -24.34
C VAL A 130 6.46 13.92 -23.70
N PRO A 131 5.92 14.71 -22.75
CA PRO A 131 6.67 15.79 -22.11
C PRO A 131 7.88 15.28 -21.32
N PHE A 132 7.73 14.15 -20.62
CA PHE A 132 8.80 13.54 -19.84
C PHE A 132 9.91 12.99 -20.73
N VAL A 133 9.56 12.29 -21.82
CA VAL A 133 10.55 11.78 -22.78
C VAL A 133 11.31 12.92 -23.45
N LYS A 134 10.62 14.02 -23.81
CA LYS A 134 11.27 15.21 -24.38
C LYS A 134 12.22 15.88 -23.39
N SER A 135 11.83 16.05 -22.13
CA SER A 135 12.73 16.63 -21.10
C SER A 135 13.92 15.71 -20.82
N TRP A 136 13.69 14.39 -20.82
CA TRP A 136 14.72 13.38 -20.59
C TRP A 136 15.76 13.35 -21.73
N ILE A 137 15.32 13.42 -22.98
CA ILE A 137 16.22 13.57 -24.15
C ILE A 137 16.97 14.90 -24.08
N LYS A 138 16.29 16.00 -23.72
CA LYS A 138 16.92 17.33 -23.56
C LYS A 138 17.98 17.35 -22.46
N ALA A 139 17.83 16.54 -21.41
CA ALA A 139 18.81 16.36 -20.36
C ALA A 139 20.04 15.52 -20.78
N GLY A 140 20.10 15.08 -22.05
CA GLY A 140 21.26 14.37 -22.60
C GLY A 140 21.22 12.85 -22.43
N HIS A 141 20.12 12.31 -21.90
CA HIS A 141 19.93 10.88 -21.82
C HIS A 141 19.58 10.29 -23.19
N ARG A 142 20.10 9.10 -23.47
CA ARG A 142 20.00 8.44 -24.78
C ARG A 142 19.14 7.20 -24.69
N LEU A 143 18.36 6.94 -25.75
CA LEU A 143 17.63 5.69 -25.92
C LEU A 143 18.61 4.51 -25.95
N SER A 144 18.26 3.40 -25.30
CA SER A 144 19.06 2.16 -25.32
C SER A 144 19.38 1.70 -26.75
N SER A 145 18.46 1.90 -27.70
CA SER A 145 18.64 1.58 -29.13
C SER A 145 19.65 2.47 -29.87
N SER A 146 20.10 3.58 -29.28
CA SER A 146 21.13 4.46 -29.87
C SER A 146 22.55 4.04 -29.49
N TRP A 147 22.69 2.98 -28.68
CA TRP A 147 23.98 2.37 -28.41
C TRP A 147 24.49 1.68 -29.68
N LYS A 148 25.44 2.31 -30.35
CA LYS A 148 26.32 1.61 -31.29
C LYS A 148 27.48 1.02 -30.48
N PRO A 149 27.65 -0.30 -30.39
CA PRO A 149 28.86 -0.86 -29.82
C PRO A 149 30.07 -0.28 -30.57
N GLY A 150 31.06 0.20 -29.83
CA GLY A 150 32.29 0.73 -30.38
C GLY A 150 33.03 -0.32 -31.23
N ARG A 151 33.64 0.20 -32.31
CA ARG A 151 34.39 -0.47 -33.39
C ARG A 151 33.49 -1.14 -34.45
N GLN A 152 33.09 -0.36 -35.46
CA GLN A 152 32.91 -0.95 -36.78
C GLN A 152 34.28 -1.52 -37.17
N ARG A 153 34.37 -2.85 -37.37
CA ARG A 153 35.53 -3.40 -38.07
C ARG A 153 35.52 -2.75 -39.45
N GLU A 154 36.55 -1.98 -39.79
CA GLU A 154 36.85 -1.79 -41.20
C GLU A 154 36.96 -3.19 -41.79
N GLU A 155 36.16 -3.46 -42.81
CA GLU A 155 36.25 -4.66 -43.62
C GLU A 155 37.56 -4.56 -44.40
N VAL A 156 38.66 -4.88 -43.72
CA VAL A 156 39.96 -4.99 -44.36
C VAL A 156 39.86 -6.25 -45.21
N GLU A 157 39.74 -6.06 -46.53
CA GLU A 157 39.93 -7.09 -47.55
C GLU A 157 41.06 -8.04 -47.09
N PRO A 158 40.81 -9.35 -46.98
CA PRO A 158 41.76 -10.28 -46.41
C PRO A 158 43.04 -10.24 -47.24
N ARG A 159 44.10 -9.62 -46.70
CA ARG A 159 45.42 -9.65 -47.31
C ARG A 159 45.85 -11.10 -47.38
N HIS A 160 45.95 -11.63 -48.60
CA HIS A 160 46.44 -12.99 -48.79
C HIS A 160 47.89 -13.07 -48.30
N LEU A 161 48.19 -14.11 -47.51
CA LEU A 161 49.48 -14.33 -46.84
C LEU A 161 50.70 -14.28 -47.79
N TRP A 162 50.51 -14.56 -49.08
CA TRP A 162 51.57 -14.50 -50.09
C TRP A 162 52.07 -13.07 -50.37
N SER A 163 51.28 -12.04 -50.05
CA SER A 163 51.69 -10.62 -50.21
C SER A 163 52.78 -10.16 -49.23
N ILE A 164 53.17 -10.99 -48.26
CA ILE A 164 54.18 -10.69 -47.23
C ILE A 164 55.57 -11.21 -47.63
N LEU A 165 55.67 -12.05 -48.66
CA LEU A 165 56.90 -12.75 -49.06
C LEU A 165 57.57 -12.21 -50.34
N THR A 166 57.18 -11.03 -50.80
CA THR A 166 57.84 -10.24 -51.87
C THR A 166 58.27 -8.91 -51.30
#